data_AF-A0A7Y5X3U3-F1
#
_entry.id   AF-A0A7Y5X3U3-F1
#
_cell.length_a   1.000
_cell.length_b   1.000
_cell.length_c   1.000
_cell.angle_alpha   90.00
_cell.angle_beta   90.00
_cell.angle_gamma   90.00
#
_symmetry.space_group_name_H-M   'P 1'
#
loop_
_entity.id
_entity.type
_entity.pdbx_description
1 polymer ?
#
loop_
_entity_poly.entity_id
_entity_poly.type
_entity_poly.pdbx_seq_one_letter_code
_entity_poly.pdbx_strand_id
1 'polypeptide(L)'
;ETAGAATLVAGTLVAAAWTRRAPTATELKRFAPAGLCFGLSYVFLFEAYWRGRVTVVSPLVATESLWGVVLSALLIRHTEGVGRKLALGALLVVAGGALIGASR
;
A
#
# COMPACT_ATOMS: atom_id res chain seq x y z
N GLU A 1 0.71 -2.75 20.42
CA GLU A 1 1.64 -1.63 20.18
C GLU A 1 3.08 -2.07 19.85
N THR A 2 3.71 -2.95 20.65
CA THR A 2 5.10 -3.39 20.48
C THR A 2 5.41 -4.06 19.12
N ALA A 3 4.48 -4.85 18.58
CA ALA A 3 4.66 -5.52 17.29
C ALA A 3 4.73 -4.54 16.10
N GLY A 4 3.94 -3.46 16.12
CA GLY A 4 3.97 -2.44 15.06
C GLY A 4 5.27 -1.64 15.07
N ALA A 5 5.71 -1.21 16.25
CA ALA A 5 7.00 -0.56 16.43
C ALA A 5 8.16 -1.46 16.01
N ALA A 6 8.14 -2.75 16.40
CA ALA A 6 9.18 -3.70 16.01
C ALA A 6 9.27 -3.90 14.49
N THR A 7 8.13 -3.95 13.80
CA THR A 7 8.07 -4.11 12.33
C THR A 7 8.63 -2.88 11.62
N LEU A 8 8.26 -1.68 12.08
CA LEU A 8 8.75 -0.42 11.53
C LEU A 8 10.26 -0.23 11.78
N VAL A 9 10.74 -0.55 12.98
CA VAL A 9 12.17 -0.49 13.33
C VAL A 9 12.96 -1.51 12.52
N ALA A 10 12.51 -2.78 12.47
CA ALA A 10 13.18 -3.81 11.69
C ALA A 10 13.24 -3.45 10.19
N GLY A 11 12.12 -2.98 9.61
CA GLY A 11 12.08 -2.52 8.23
C GLY A 11 13.05 -1.36 7.97
N THR A 12 13.15 -0.41 8.91
CA THR A 12 14.08 0.73 8.81
C THR A 12 15.53 0.27 8.91
N LEU A 13 15.85 -0.64 9.82
CA LEU A 13 17.20 -1.19 9.98
C LEU A 13 17.64 -2.01 8.76
N VAL A 14 16.74 -2.83 8.20
CA VAL A 14 17.00 -3.59 6.98
C VAL A 14 17.22 -2.64 5.81
N ALA A 15 16.36 -1.62 5.66
CA ALA A 15 16.54 -0.61 4.62
C ALA A 15 17.88 0.12 4.76
N ALA A 16 18.26 0.52 5.98
CA ALA A 16 19.54 1.18 6.27
C ALA A 16 20.75 0.27 5.96
N ALA A 17 20.66 -1.02 6.28
CA ALA A 17 21.69 -2.00 5.97
C ALA A 17 21.85 -2.26 4.46
N TRP A 18 20.76 -2.11 3.70
CA TRP A 18 20.76 -2.34 2.25
C TRP A 18 21.06 -1.08 1.43
N THR A 19 20.85 0.11 1.99
CA THR A 19 21.22 1.37 1.34
C THR A 19 22.73 1.54 1.29
N ARG A 20 23.31 1.47 0.08
CA ARG A 20 24.75 1.69 -0.15
C ARG A 20 25.19 3.15 0.01
N ARG A 21 24.23 4.09 0.09
CA ARG A 21 24.47 5.53 0.23
C ARG A 21 23.40 6.14 1.11
N ALA A 22 23.80 7.05 2.01
CA ALA A 22 22.85 7.84 2.78
C ALA A 22 22.04 8.77 1.85
N PRO A 23 20.70 8.81 1.98
CA PRO A 23 19.88 9.70 1.18
C PRO A 23 20.20 11.17 1.51
N THR A 24 20.21 12.02 0.49
CA THR A 24 20.40 13.46 0.68
C THR A 24 19.14 14.10 1.25
N ALA A 25 19.27 15.26 1.92
CA ALA A 25 18.12 15.96 2.51
C ALA A 25 17.04 16.33 1.48
N THR A 26 17.43 16.55 0.22
CA THR A 26 16.50 16.83 -0.89
C THR A 26 15.71 15.59 -1.30
N GLU A 27 16.36 14.43 -1.40
CA GLU A 27 15.68 13.16 -1.66
C GLU A 27 14.74 12.82 -0.51
N LEU A 28 15.20 12.98 0.73
CA LEU A 28 14.38 12.74 1.90
C LEU A 28 13.13 13.63 1.92
N LYS A 29 13.25 14.92 1.59
CA LYS A 29 12.08 15.82 1.49
C LYS A 29 11.11 15.42 0.38
N ARG A 30 11.61 14.93 -0.76
CA ARG A 30 10.76 14.47 -1.88
C ARG A 30 10.03 13.17 -1.54
N PHE A 31 10.68 12.26 -0.83
CA PHE A 31 10.09 10.98 -0.44
C PHE A 31 9.35 11.02 0.90
N ALA A 32 9.55 12.06 1.72
CA ALA A 32 8.87 12.25 3.00
C ALA A 32 7.33 12.11 2.90
N PRO A 33 6.61 12.77 1.97
CA PRO A 33 5.16 12.62 1.91
C PRO A 33 4.74 11.17 1.58
N ALA A 34 5.43 10.50 0.67
CA ALA A 34 5.15 9.10 0.33
C ALA A 34 5.44 8.16 1.50
N GLY A 35 6.59 8.33 2.17
CA GLY A 35 6.99 7.54 3.33
C GLY A 35 6.08 7.76 4.54
N LEU A 36 5.63 9.00 4.77
CA LEU A 36 4.68 9.31 5.84
C LEU A 36 3.32 8.68 5.58
N CYS A 37 2.77 8.81 4.37
CA CYS A 37 1.51 8.14 4.01
C CYS A 37 1.60 6.62 4.19
N PHE A 38 2.70 6.01 3.74
CA PHE A 38 2.91 4.57 3.86
C PHE A 38 3.10 4.12 5.32
N GLY A 39 3.88 4.87 6.11
CA GLY A 39 4.09 4.59 7.53
C GLY A 39 2.79 4.73 8.33
N LEU A 40 2.01 5.79 8.09
CA LEU A 40 0.71 5.99 8.72
C LEU A 40 -0.29 4.88 8.34
N SER A 41 -0.26 4.40 7.09
CA SER A 41 -1.05 3.23 6.67
C SER A 41 -0.77 2.01 7.54
N TYR A 42 0.51 1.71 7.79
CA TYR A 42 0.90 0.60 8.67
C TYR A 42 0.46 0.80 10.12
N VAL A 43 0.52 2.02 10.65
CA VAL A 43 0.02 2.33 12.00
C VAL A 43 -1.49 2.08 12.09
N PHE A 44 -2.27 2.58 11.12
CA PHE A 44 -3.72 2.32 11.08
C PHE A 44 -4.05 0.84 10.87
N LEU A 45 -3.25 0.13 10.08
CA LEU A 45 -3.39 -1.30 9.89
C LEU A 45 -3.19 -2.07 11.20
N PHE A 46 -2.11 -1.76 11.93
CA PHE A 46 -1.85 -2.38 13.24
C PHE A 46 -2.95 -2.04 14.25
N GLU A 47 -3.46 -0.81 14.25
CA GLU A 47 -4.57 -0.40 15.10
C GLU A 47 -5.87 -1.15 14.75
N ALA A 48 -6.14 -1.33 13.45
CA ALA A 48 -7.29 -2.09 12.96
C ALA A 48 -7.20 -3.57 13.35
N TYR A 49 -6.00 -4.18 13.27
CA TYR A 49 -5.79 -5.54 13.75
C TYR A 49 -5.94 -5.67 15.27
N TRP A 50 -5.66 -4.61 16.03
CA TRP A 50 -5.81 -4.63 17.48
C TRP A 50 -7.27 -4.46 17.93
N ARG A 51 -8.07 -3.66 17.20
CA ARG A 51 -9.47 -3.36 17.54
C ARG A 51 -10.49 -4.24 16.80
N GLY A 52 -10.11 -4.84 15.68
CA GLY A 52 -10.97 -5.60 14.79
C GLY A 52 -10.56 -7.06 14.66
N ARG A 53 -11.51 -7.90 14.24
CA ARG A 53 -11.21 -9.30 13.90
C ARG A 53 -10.35 -9.33 12.64
N VAL A 54 -9.24 -10.08 12.69
CA VAL A 54 -8.30 -10.30 11.57
C VAL A 54 -9.03 -10.69 10.28
N THR A 55 -10.14 -11.43 10.41
CA THR A 55 -11.03 -11.83 9.32
C THR A 55 -11.69 -10.68 8.55
N VAL A 56 -11.81 -9.49 9.13
CA VAL A 56 -12.39 -8.30 8.46
C VAL A 56 -11.30 -7.37 7.92
N VAL A 57 -10.19 -7.25 8.65
CA VAL A 57 -9.08 -6.37 8.28
C VAL A 57 -8.29 -6.93 7.11
N SER A 58 -8.04 -8.24 7.07
CA SER A 58 -7.27 -8.85 5.98
C SER A 58 -7.95 -8.72 4.61
N PRO A 59 -9.29 -8.92 4.46
CA PRO A 59 -9.99 -8.63 3.20
C PRO A 59 -9.95 -7.16 2.82
N LEU A 60 -10.12 -6.23 3.77
CA LEU A 60 -10.05 -4.80 3.50
C LEU A 60 -8.68 -4.39 2.95
N VAL A 61 -7.61 -4.91 3.55
CA VAL A 61 -6.23 -4.66 3.08
C VAL A 61 -5.98 -5.29 1.73
N ALA A 62 -6.54 -6.47 1.44
CA ALA A 62 -6.44 -7.06 0.11
C ALA A 62 -7.05 -6.17 -1.00
N THR A 63 -7.98 -5.26 -0.66
CA THR A 63 -8.49 -4.25 -1.61
C THR A 63 -7.49 -3.12 -1.94
N GLU A 64 -6.34 -3.04 -1.26
CA GLU A 64 -5.26 -2.09 -1.58
C GLU A 64 -4.83 -2.21 -3.05
N SER A 65 -4.76 -3.43 -3.59
CA SER A 65 -4.43 -3.67 -5.00
C SER A 65 -5.42 -3.01 -5.97
N LEU A 66 -6.70 -3.00 -5.61
CA LEU A 66 -7.76 -2.34 -6.39
C LEU A 66 -7.56 -0.82 -6.40
N TRP A 67 -7.28 -0.24 -5.23
CA TRP A 67 -7.00 1.19 -5.11
C TRP A 67 -5.72 1.59 -5.85
N GLY A 68 -4.68 0.76 -5.80
CA GLY A 68 -3.45 0.97 -6.57
C GLY A 68 -3.70 1.06 -8.08
N VAL A 69 -4.53 0.16 -8.62
CA VAL A 69 -4.91 0.18 -10.05
C VAL A 69 -5.77 1.40 -10.39
N VAL A 70 -6.76 1.74 -9.55
CA VAL A 70 -7.62 2.91 -9.75
C VAL A 70 -6.80 4.20 -9.73
N LEU A 71 -5.92 4.37 -8.74
CA LEU A 71 -5.06 5.55 -8.62
C LEU A 71 -4.06 5.63 -9.77
N SER A 72 -3.48 4.51 -10.20
CA SER A 72 -2.62 4.43 -11.38
C SER A 72 -3.37 4.85 -12.65
N ALA A 73 -4.59 4.35 -12.85
CA ALA A 73 -5.45 4.72 -13.96
C ALA A 73 -5.91 6.19 -13.92
N LEU A 74 -6.00 6.80 -12.74
CA LEU A 74 -6.39 8.22 -12.58
C LEU A 74 -5.19 9.18 -12.75
N LEU A 75 -4.03 8.88 -12.17
CA LEU A 75 -2.85 9.75 -12.21
C LEU A 75 -2.03 9.63 -13.51
N ILE A 76 -1.91 8.41 -14.08
CA ILE A 76 -1.04 8.13 -15.23
C ILE A 76 -1.79 8.24 -16.57
N ARG A 77 -3.10 8.53 -16.52
CA ARG A 77 -3.99 8.62 -17.69
C ARG A 77 -3.51 9.54 -18.81
N HIS A 78 -2.73 10.55 -18.47
CA HIS A 78 -2.32 11.61 -19.39
C HIS A 78 -1.11 11.26 -20.27
N THR A 79 -0.31 10.24 -19.94
CA THR A 79 0.90 9.88 -20.69
C THR A 79 0.70 8.75 -21.69
N GLU A 80 -0.16 7.78 -21.40
CA GLU A 80 -0.58 6.73 -22.35
C GLU A 80 -2.07 6.45 -22.14
N GLY A 81 -2.87 6.61 -23.20
CA GLY A 81 -4.32 6.50 -23.11
C GLY A 81 -4.76 5.19 -22.47
N VAL A 82 -5.46 5.28 -21.33
CA VAL A 82 -6.11 4.16 -20.65
C VAL A 82 -7.14 3.54 -21.59
N GLY A 83 -6.72 2.55 -22.38
CA GLY A 83 -7.57 1.84 -23.33
C GLY A 83 -8.53 0.88 -22.62
N ARG A 84 -9.59 0.45 -23.33
CA ARG A 84 -10.60 -0.52 -22.83
C ARG A 84 -9.98 -1.80 -22.24
N LYS A 85 -8.81 -2.22 -22.73
CA LYS A 85 -8.08 -3.40 -22.23
C LYS A 85 -7.54 -3.20 -20.81
N LEU A 86 -7.02 -2.03 -20.49
CA LEU A 86 -6.52 -1.72 -19.14
C LEU A 86 -7.68 -1.57 -18.16
N ALA A 87 -8.78 -0.96 -18.59
CA ALA A 87 -10.01 -0.87 -17.78
C ALA A 87 -10.61 -2.26 -17.49
N LEU A 88 -10.62 -3.17 -18.48
CA LEU A 88 -11.03 -4.57 -18.27
C LEU A 88 -10.11 -5.30 -17.30
N GLY A 89 -8.78 -5.13 -17.43
CA GLY A 89 -7.81 -5.69 -16.49
C GLY A 89 -8.01 -5.18 -15.06
N ALA A 90 -8.24 -3.88 -14.90
CA ALA A 90 -8.57 -3.27 -13.62
C ALA A 90 -9.85 -3.86 -13.02
N LEU A 91 -10.93 -3.93 -13.79
CA LEU A 91 -12.20 -4.54 -13.36
C LEU A 91 -12.04 -6.02 -12.97
N LEU A 92 -11.20 -6.77 -13.68
CA LEU A 92 -10.94 -8.18 -13.36
C LEU A 92 -10.19 -8.31 -12.02
N VAL A 93 -9.17 -7.48 -11.79
CA VAL A 93 -8.42 -7.42 -10.53
C VAL A 93 -9.35 -7.04 -9.38
N VAL A 94 -10.20 -6.02 -9.61
CA VAL A 94 -11.22 -5.57 -8.66
C VAL A 94 -12.21 -6.67 -8.30
N ALA A 95 -12.78 -7.32 -9.31
CA ALA A 95 -13.76 -8.38 -9.15
C ALA A 95 -13.16 -9.61 -8.46
N GLY A 96 -11.91 -9.97 -8.79
CA GLY A 96 -11.17 -11.02 -8.10
C GLY A 96 -10.94 -10.72 -6.62
N GLY A 97 -10.53 -9.50 -6.28
CA GLY A 97 -10.37 -9.06 -4.89
C GLY A 97 -11.70 -9.08 -4.12
N ALA A 98 -12.78 -8.59 -4.73
CA ALA A 98 -14.11 -8.61 -4.14
C ALA A 98 -14.65 -10.04 -3.93
N LEU A 99 -14.42 -10.94 -4.89
CA LEU A 99 -14.85 -12.34 -4.79
C LEU A 99 -14.10 -13.09 -3.69
N ILE A 100 -12.79 -12.88 -3.55
CA ILE A 100 -11.99 -13.46 -2.45
C ILE A 100 -12.46 -12.90 -1.10
N GLY A 101 -12.73 -11.60 -1.03
CA GLY A 101 -13.21 -10.94 0.19
C GLY A 101 -14.65 -11.33 0.58
N ALA A 102 -15.51 -11.66 -0.37
CA ALA A 102 -16.90 -12.08 -0.12
C ALA A 102 -17.07 -13.59 0.11
N SER A 103 -16.09 -14.42 -0.28
CA SER A 103 -16.13 -15.88 -0.15
C SER A 103 -15.52 -16.42 1.15
N ARG A 104 -15.19 -15.55 2.12
CA ARG A 104 -14.68 -15.89 3.46
C ARG A 104 -15.23 -14.94 4.51
#